data_AF-A0A1Z5R554-F1
#
_entry.id   AF-A0A1Z5R554-F1
#
_cell.length_a   1.000
_cell.length_b   1.000
_cell.length_c   1.000
_cell.angle_alpha   90.00
_cell.angle_beta   90.00
_cell.angle_gamma   90.00
#
_symmetry.space_group_name_H-M   'P 1'
#
loop_
_entity.id
_entity.type
_entity.pdbx_description
1 polymer ?
#
loop_
_entity_poly.entity_id
_entity_poly.type
_entity_poly.pdbx_seq_one_letter_code
_entity_poly.pdbx_strand_id
1 'polypeptide(L)'
;MPRIGAIPTPLLARISFLSDDWLKSSLKEHLMGVSVGLLSTMNHNLAYNMTWRKLTDPTRMSSNSVQEELGHSLLSSIKYAYKVDQRDSSIRPTRGYAFLSSSLVGGLAPGSKYSRFLRQEFDLRVALPLGVLNGALNAGVAAGVIHPLERGSTGTVSPLSERFYLGGNRPLVCRLGGPSSLLGFKTRGLGATEFRAHDPNNSDNGTSTSPELNGLGGDLAVTAFADLSFDLPLKPLRDLGIHGHAFVCAGNLVKLTDYDLRKFPVTDFLQTFRSSAGFGVVLPTRLFRIEMNYCYILKQLDHDRGKSGIQFNFSSP
;
A
#
# COMPACT_ATOMS: atom_id res chain seq x y z
N MET A 1 -5.71 47.01 0.73
CA MET A 1 -5.22 45.87 -0.08
C MET A 1 -4.38 44.98 0.83
N PRO A 2 -4.71 43.69 1.02
CA PRO A 2 -3.85 42.82 1.81
C PRO A 2 -2.59 42.53 0.98
N ARG A 3 -1.43 42.91 1.52
CA ARG A 3 -0.12 42.56 0.95
C ARG A 3 0.11 41.09 1.25
N ILE A 4 0.01 40.23 0.25
CA ILE A 4 0.45 38.84 0.35
C ILE A 4 1.96 38.87 0.55
N GLY A 5 2.41 38.64 1.78
CA GLY A 5 3.83 38.54 2.11
C GLY A 5 4.48 37.43 1.28
N ALA A 6 5.72 37.65 0.85
CA ALA A 6 6.47 36.66 0.06
C ALA A 6 6.50 35.32 0.80
N ILE A 7 5.94 34.28 0.18
CA ILE A 7 5.98 32.91 0.71
C ILE A 7 7.45 32.48 0.66
N PRO A 8 8.12 32.25 1.79
CA PRO A 8 9.57 32.00 1.82
C PRO A 8 9.95 30.59 1.31
N THR A 9 8.97 29.75 0.96
CA THR A 9 9.19 28.39 0.45
C THR A 9 8.93 28.31 -1.05
N PRO A 10 9.82 27.66 -1.83
CA PRO A 10 9.59 27.47 -3.27
C PRO A 10 8.32 26.65 -3.48
N LEU A 11 7.33 27.25 -4.14
CA LEU A 11 6.11 26.56 -4.56
C LEU A 11 6.47 25.62 -5.71
N LEU A 12 6.34 24.30 -5.48
CA LEU A 12 6.57 23.30 -6.51
C LEU A 12 5.22 22.86 -7.08
N ALA A 13 4.97 23.14 -8.36
CA ALA A 13 3.84 22.58 -9.09
C ALA A 13 4.29 21.35 -9.89
N ARG A 14 3.54 20.25 -9.79
CA ARG A 14 3.75 19.02 -10.56
C ARG A 14 2.47 18.65 -11.28
N ILE A 15 2.58 18.37 -12.57
CA ILE A 15 1.52 17.76 -13.37
C ILE A 15 1.91 16.30 -13.61
N SER A 16 0.98 15.38 -13.40
CA SER A 16 1.20 13.95 -13.56
C SER A 16 0.09 13.31 -14.38
N PHE A 17 0.47 12.46 -15.31
CA PHE A 17 -0.43 11.60 -16.07
C PHE A 17 -0.02 10.16 -15.78
N LEU A 18 -0.95 9.36 -15.25
CA LEU A 18 -0.73 7.95 -14.96
C LEU A 18 -1.85 7.14 -15.60
N SER A 19 -1.48 6.11 -16.34
CA SER A 19 -2.40 5.09 -16.84
C SER A 19 -1.99 3.79 -16.22
N ASP A 20 -2.87 3.17 -15.44
CA ASP A 20 -2.61 1.90 -14.78
C ASP A 20 -3.65 0.87 -15.23
N ASP A 21 -3.16 -0.22 -15.81
CA ASP A 21 -3.97 -1.40 -16.07
C ASP A 21 -3.91 -2.24 -14.81
N TRP A 22 -5.04 -2.43 -14.15
CA TRP A 22 -5.08 -3.23 -12.93
C TRP A 22 -4.94 -4.71 -13.30
N LEU A 23 -3.75 -5.19 -13.67
CA LEU A 23 -3.38 -6.46 -14.32
C LEU A 23 -4.08 -7.77 -13.84
N LYS A 24 -4.84 -7.76 -12.74
CA LYS A 24 -5.61 -8.89 -12.20
C LYS A 24 -7.13 -8.65 -12.05
N SER A 25 -7.59 -7.47 -12.42
CA SER A 25 -8.99 -7.09 -12.56
C SER A 25 -9.16 -6.52 -13.95
N SER A 26 -10.29 -6.73 -14.62
CA SER A 26 -10.52 -6.20 -15.98
C SER A 26 -10.53 -4.67 -16.10
N LEU A 27 -10.29 -3.95 -15.00
CA LEU A 27 -10.38 -2.50 -14.90
C LEU A 27 -9.16 -1.79 -15.48
N LYS A 28 -9.44 -0.71 -16.20
CA LYS A 28 -8.45 0.28 -16.64
C LYS A 28 -8.69 1.59 -15.93
N GLU A 29 -7.64 2.15 -15.35
CA GLU A 29 -7.66 3.40 -14.62
C GLU A 29 -6.76 4.44 -15.29
N HIS A 30 -7.34 5.60 -15.62
CA HIS A 30 -6.59 6.76 -16.10
C HIS A 30 -6.68 7.88 -15.06
N LEU A 31 -5.53 8.39 -14.65
CA LEU A 31 -5.37 9.44 -13.66
C LEU A 31 -4.63 10.64 -14.27
N MET A 32 -5.26 11.80 -14.17
CA MET A 32 -4.67 13.10 -14.47
C MET A 32 -4.61 13.90 -13.17
N GLY A 33 -3.41 14.22 -12.71
CA GLY A 33 -3.20 14.89 -11.44
C GLY A 33 -2.44 16.20 -11.59
N VAL A 34 -2.85 17.20 -10.83
CA VAL A 34 -2.07 18.41 -10.55
C VAL A 34 -1.81 18.44 -9.05
N SER A 35 -0.55 18.64 -8.68
CA SER A 35 -0.09 18.72 -7.29
C SER A 35 0.65 20.03 -7.08
N VAL A 36 0.29 20.77 -6.05
CA VAL A 36 0.93 22.03 -5.66
C VAL A 36 1.49 21.85 -4.26
N GLY A 37 2.82 21.84 -4.14
CA GLY A 37 3.53 21.87 -2.87
C GLY A 37 3.38 23.24 -2.22
N LEU A 38 2.69 23.27 -1.07
CA LEU A 38 2.43 24.47 -0.28
C LEU A 38 3.55 24.72 0.74
N LEU A 39 4.11 23.64 1.31
CA LEU A 39 5.23 23.68 2.23
C LEU A 39 6.13 22.47 1.97
N SER A 40 7.43 22.70 1.80
CA SER A 40 8.42 21.63 1.78
C SER A 40 9.61 22.06 2.63
N THR A 41 9.77 21.38 3.75
CA THR A 41 10.92 21.51 4.66
C THR A 41 11.70 20.19 4.67
N MET A 42 12.72 20.06 5.53
CA MET A 42 13.49 18.81 5.65
C MET A 42 12.61 17.60 5.98
N ASN A 43 11.68 17.75 6.92
CA ASN A 43 10.88 16.63 7.43
C ASN A 43 9.39 16.78 7.14
N HIS A 44 8.90 17.99 6.85
CA HIS A 44 7.47 18.26 6.62
C HIS A 44 7.21 18.59 5.17
N ASN A 45 6.19 17.97 4.60
CA ASN A 45 5.70 18.25 3.26
C ASN A 45 4.17 18.42 3.30
N LEU A 46 3.68 19.55 2.80
CA LEU A 46 2.27 19.85 2.64
C LEU A 46 1.99 20.12 1.16
N ALA A 47 1.08 19.36 0.57
CA ALA A 47 0.69 19.51 -0.82
C ALA A 47 -0.83 19.49 -0.97
N TYR A 48 -1.32 20.32 -1.87
CA TYR A 48 -2.68 20.23 -2.40
C TYR A 48 -2.65 19.44 -3.71
N ASN A 49 -3.50 18.42 -3.82
CA ASN A 49 -3.61 17.57 -4.99
C ASN A 49 -5.02 17.68 -5.58
N MET A 50 -5.09 17.69 -6.89
CA MET A 50 -6.32 17.65 -7.66
C MET A 50 -6.16 16.58 -8.73
N THR A 51 -6.92 15.50 -8.59
CA THR A 51 -6.82 14.31 -9.45
C THR A 51 -8.14 14.04 -10.13
N TRP A 52 -8.13 14.06 -11.46
CA TRP A 52 -9.20 13.58 -12.31
C TRP A 52 -8.95 12.12 -12.66
N ARG A 53 -9.90 11.26 -12.28
CA ARG A 53 -9.86 9.82 -12.53
C ARG A 53 -10.94 9.44 -13.53
N LYS A 54 -10.60 8.56 -14.47
CA LYS A 54 -11.53 7.83 -15.32
C LYS A 54 -11.32 6.33 -15.09
N LEU A 55 -12.34 5.66 -14.57
CA LEU A 55 -12.35 4.21 -14.38
C LEU A 55 -13.27 3.56 -15.42
N THR A 56 -12.73 2.61 -16.17
CA THR A 56 -13.48 1.89 -17.21
C THR A 56 -13.34 0.38 -17.03
N ASP A 57 -14.44 -0.34 -17.22
CA ASP A 57 -14.46 -1.81 -17.27
C ASP A 57 -14.73 -2.29 -18.71
N PRO A 58 -13.69 -2.49 -19.54
CA PRO A 58 -13.86 -2.95 -20.92
C PRO A 58 -14.52 -4.32 -21.05
N THR A 59 -14.41 -5.21 -20.05
CA THR A 59 -14.98 -6.56 -20.14
C THR A 59 -16.41 -6.64 -19.59
N ARG A 60 -16.90 -5.61 -18.89
CA ARG A 60 -18.20 -5.58 -18.20
C ARG A 60 -18.39 -6.71 -17.17
N MET A 61 -17.31 -7.26 -16.64
CA MET A 61 -17.35 -8.39 -15.70
C MET A 61 -17.17 -7.98 -14.23
N SER A 62 -17.15 -6.67 -13.94
CA SER A 62 -16.97 -6.15 -12.59
C SER A 62 -18.18 -6.36 -11.66
N SER A 63 -17.94 -6.44 -10.36
CA SER A 63 -18.99 -6.53 -9.32
C SER A 63 -19.83 -5.25 -9.26
N ASN A 64 -21.05 -5.34 -8.72
CA ASN A 64 -21.98 -4.19 -8.63
C ASN A 64 -21.34 -2.99 -7.92
N SER A 65 -20.60 -3.22 -6.84
CA SER A 65 -19.86 -2.18 -6.10
C SER A 65 -18.78 -1.46 -6.94
N VAL A 66 -18.16 -2.17 -7.88
CA VAL A 66 -17.16 -1.61 -8.79
C VAL A 66 -17.85 -0.88 -9.94
N GLN A 67 -18.98 -1.40 -10.43
CA GLN A 67 -19.79 -0.73 -11.45
C GLN A 67 -20.27 0.64 -10.99
N GLU A 68 -20.67 0.78 -9.73
CA GLU A 68 -21.01 2.06 -9.12
C GLU A 68 -19.85 3.06 -9.12
N GLU A 69 -18.60 2.61 -9.12
CA GLU A 69 -17.40 3.45 -9.15
C GLU A 69 -16.90 3.81 -10.55
N LEU A 70 -17.47 3.22 -11.60
CA LEU A 70 -17.09 3.49 -12.99
C LEU A 70 -17.42 4.95 -13.39
N GLY A 71 -16.71 5.40 -14.42
CA GLY A 71 -16.88 6.72 -15.01
C GLY A 71 -15.85 7.73 -14.53
N HIS A 72 -16.25 9.00 -14.57
CA HIS A 72 -15.39 10.13 -14.24
C HIS A 72 -15.56 10.56 -12.79
N SER A 73 -14.45 10.85 -12.13
CA SER A 73 -14.47 11.31 -10.76
C SER A 73 -13.33 12.29 -10.52
N LEU A 74 -13.62 13.39 -9.82
CA LEU A 74 -12.64 14.39 -9.44
C LEU A 74 -12.41 14.29 -7.92
N LEU A 75 -11.15 14.14 -7.53
CA LEU A 75 -10.72 14.13 -6.14
C LEU A 75 -9.79 15.32 -5.90
N SER A 76 -10.20 16.23 -5.01
CA SER A 76 -9.27 17.19 -4.42
C SER A 76 -8.91 16.76 -3.01
N SER A 77 -7.63 16.88 -2.67
CA SER A 77 -7.12 16.49 -1.37
C SER A 77 -5.96 17.38 -0.91
N ILE A 78 -5.86 17.57 0.40
CA ILE A 78 -4.69 18.14 1.05
C ILE A 78 -3.96 17.00 1.74
N LYS A 79 -2.67 16.84 1.43
CA LYS A 79 -1.80 15.84 2.04
C LYS A 79 -0.69 16.51 2.82
N TYR A 80 -0.61 16.19 4.10
CA TYR A 80 0.50 16.51 4.98
C TYR A 80 1.29 15.23 5.27
N ALA A 81 2.61 15.29 5.16
CA ALA A 81 3.50 14.19 5.49
C ALA A 81 4.66 14.69 6.35
N TYR A 82 4.86 14.04 7.48
CA TYR A 82 6.05 14.15 8.32
C TYR A 82 6.90 12.90 8.14
N LYS A 83 8.15 13.06 7.70
CA LYS A 83 9.07 11.96 7.46
C LYS A 83 10.42 12.25 8.11
N VAL A 84 10.92 11.28 8.86
CA VAL A 84 12.27 11.27 9.41
C VAL A 84 12.89 9.92 9.11
N ASP A 85 14.10 9.92 8.54
CA ASP A 85 14.86 8.70 8.26
C ASP A 85 16.27 8.90 8.80
N GLN A 86 16.57 8.29 9.95
CA GLN A 86 17.88 8.30 10.60
C GLN A 86 18.58 6.95 10.48
N ARG A 87 18.17 6.13 9.49
CA ARG A 87 18.87 4.88 9.19
C ARG A 87 20.19 5.20 8.50
N ASP A 88 21.17 4.33 8.72
CA ASP A 88 22.48 4.42 8.08
C ASP A 88 22.42 4.19 6.56
N SER A 89 21.44 3.43 6.09
CA SER A 89 21.20 3.18 4.66
C SER A 89 19.72 2.98 4.40
N SER A 90 19.22 3.52 3.28
CA SER A 90 17.84 3.30 2.81
C SER A 90 17.65 1.93 2.16
N ILE A 91 18.73 1.32 1.68
CA ILE A 91 18.72 0.08 0.88
C ILE A 91 18.88 -1.14 1.77
N ARG A 92 19.89 -1.09 2.64
CA ARG A 92 20.20 -2.12 3.63
C ARG A 92 20.47 -1.45 4.97
N PRO A 93 19.44 -1.07 5.71
CA PRO A 93 19.60 -0.52 7.05
C PRO A 93 20.29 -1.54 7.95
N THR A 94 21.31 -1.09 8.68
CA THR A 94 21.94 -1.88 9.76
C THR A 94 21.73 -1.26 11.13
N ARG A 95 21.51 0.06 11.19
CA ARG A 95 21.27 0.78 12.44
C ARG A 95 20.32 1.96 12.22
N GLY A 96 19.61 2.34 13.28
CA GLY A 96 18.81 3.55 13.32
C GLY A 96 17.32 3.27 13.11
N TYR A 97 16.55 4.32 12.83
CA TYR A 97 15.11 4.23 12.71
C TYR A 97 14.57 5.19 11.64
N ALA A 98 13.39 4.89 11.14
CA ALA A 98 12.66 5.71 10.20
C ALA A 98 11.19 5.77 10.58
N PHE A 99 10.60 6.95 10.45
CA PHE A 99 9.21 7.21 10.80
C PHE A 99 8.55 8.05 9.71
N LEU A 100 7.32 7.67 9.36
CA LEU A 100 6.43 8.41 8.48
C LEU A 100 5.07 8.54 9.16
N SER A 101 4.56 9.77 9.23
CA SER A 101 3.17 10.08 9.55
C SER A 101 2.59 10.86 8.38
N SER A 102 1.51 10.38 7.79
CA SER A 102 0.85 11.04 6.66
C SER A 102 -0.63 11.22 6.96
N SER A 103 -1.12 12.45 6.82
CA SER A 103 -2.51 12.84 6.98
C SER A 103 -3.00 13.38 5.65
N LEU A 104 -4.09 12.83 5.12
CA LEU A 104 -4.71 13.27 3.89
C LEU A 104 -6.19 13.56 4.14
N VAL A 105 -6.63 14.76 3.77
CA VAL A 105 -8.04 15.13 3.77
C VAL A 105 -8.50 15.20 2.33
N GLY A 106 -9.44 14.34 1.94
CA GLY A 106 -9.98 14.26 0.59
C GLY A 106 -11.43 14.72 0.51
N GLY A 107 -11.93 14.91 -0.73
CA GLY A 107 -13.32 15.32 -0.98
C GLY A 107 -13.57 16.82 -0.78
N LEU A 108 -12.55 17.67 -0.96
CA LEU A 108 -12.65 19.10 -0.65
C LEU A 108 -13.41 19.91 -1.71
N ALA A 109 -13.54 19.40 -2.93
CA ALA A 109 -14.07 20.12 -4.08
C ALA A 109 -15.61 20.07 -4.07
N PRO A 110 -16.28 21.21 -4.33
CA PRO A 110 -17.74 21.23 -4.50
C PRO A 110 -18.12 20.40 -5.74
N GLY A 111 -19.15 19.55 -5.61
CA GLY A 111 -19.59 18.64 -6.67
C GLY A 111 -18.77 17.34 -6.79
N SER A 112 -17.87 17.08 -5.86
CA SER A 112 -17.20 15.77 -5.69
C SER A 112 -18.23 14.66 -5.50
N LYS A 113 -18.07 13.54 -6.22
CA LYS A 113 -18.85 12.30 -6.00
C LYS A 113 -18.58 11.70 -4.61
N TYR A 114 -17.42 12.01 -4.03
CA TYR A 114 -16.95 11.46 -2.76
C TYR A 114 -17.23 12.41 -1.61
N SER A 115 -17.68 11.84 -0.49
CA SER A 115 -17.79 12.54 0.79
C SER A 115 -16.42 12.94 1.31
N ARG A 116 -16.36 13.94 2.20
CA ARG A 116 -15.10 14.29 2.86
C ARG A 116 -14.60 13.15 3.73
N PHE A 117 -13.31 12.82 3.62
CA PHE A 117 -12.67 11.78 4.41
C PHE A 117 -11.29 12.19 4.88
N LEU A 118 -10.86 11.62 6.00
CA LEU A 118 -9.52 11.71 6.55
C LEU A 118 -8.84 10.36 6.43
N ARG A 119 -7.71 10.31 5.73
CA ARG A 119 -6.81 9.15 5.68
C ARG A 119 -5.58 9.45 6.52
N GLN A 120 -5.35 8.64 7.52
CA GLN A 120 -4.19 8.73 8.40
C GLN A 120 -3.31 7.49 8.22
N GLU A 121 -2.01 7.67 8.08
CA GLU A 121 -1.03 6.59 7.96
C GLU A 121 0.15 6.82 8.90
N PHE A 122 0.63 5.73 9.48
CA PHE A 122 1.84 5.66 10.29
C PHE A 122 2.71 4.50 9.78
N ASP A 123 4.01 4.69 9.68
CA ASP A 123 4.99 3.65 9.33
C ASP A 123 6.27 3.90 10.15
N LEU A 124 6.56 2.98 11.06
CA LEU A 124 7.74 2.99 11.92
C LEU A 124 8.62 1.80 11.58
N ARG A 125 9.92 2.05 11.40
CA ARG A 125 10.92 1.03 11.11
C ARG A 125 12.16 1.24 11.96
N VAL A 126 12.72 0.16 12.47
CA VAL A 126 13.90 0.16 13.33
C VAL A 126 14.86 -0.90 12.81
N ALA A 127 16.15 -0.55 12.75
CA ALA A 127 17.24 -1.45 12.38
C ALA A 127 18.21 -1.54 13.56
N LEU A 128 18.47 -2.77 14.01
CA LEU A 128 19.35 -3.08 15.13
C LEU A 128 20.52 -3.93 14.62
N PRO A 129 21.78 -3.51 14.82
CA PRO A 129 22.93 -4.27 14.36
C PRO A 129 23.08 -5.53 15.21
N LEU A 130 23.32 -6.65 14.54
CA LEU A 130 23.72 -7.91 15.14
C LEU A 130 25.22 -8.04 14.89
N GLY A 131 26.02 -8.11 15.96
CA GLY A 131 27.49 -8.09 15.88
C GLY A 131 28.14 -9.27 15.15
N VAL A 132 27.36 -10.16 14.53
CA VAL A 132 27.80 -11.36 13.83
C VAL A 132 27.43 -11.25 12.35
N LEU A 133 28.35 -11.57 11.43
CA LEU A 133 28.14 -11.58 9.97
C LEU A 133 27.66 -10.24 9.36
N ASN A 134 27.99 -9.10 10.00
CA ASN A 134 27.41 -7.79 9.67
C ASN A 134 25.87 -7.85 9.57
N GLY A 135 25.28 -8.66 10.44
CA GLY A 135 23.85 -8.89 10.47
C GLY A 135 23.10 -7.69 11.02
N ALA A 136 21.84 -7.55 10.66
CA ALA A 136 20.95 -6.59 11.26
C ALA A 136 19.53 -7.14 11.36
N LEU A 137 18.92 -6.93 12.52
CA LEU A 137 17.51 -7.18 12.75
C LEU A 137 16.73 -5.91 12.42
N ASN A 138 15.94 -5.97 11.35
CA ASN A 138 15.00 -4.95 10.94
C ASN A 138 13.61 -5.31 11.44
N ALA A 139 12.94 -4.41 12.14
CA ALA A 139 11.56 -4.56 12.53
C ALA A 139 10.75 -3.34 12.10
N GLY A 140 9.48 -3.54 11.74
CA GLY A 140 8.63 -2.44 11.35
C GLY A 140 7.16 -2.71 11.56
N VAL A 141 6.42 -1.64 11.82
CA VAL A 141 4.97 -1.63 11.96
C VAL A 141 4.43 -0.45 11.17
N ALA A 142 3.42 -0.70 10.34
CA ALA A 142 2.68 0.33 9.66
C ALA A 142 1.18 0.12 9.88
N ALA A 143 0.46 1.22 10.04
CA ALA A 143 -0.97 1.24 10.26
C ALA A 143 -1.59 2.39 9.47
N GLY A 144 -2.84 2.22 9.06
CA GLY A 144 -3.54 3.22 8.29
C GLY A 144 -5.04 3.09 8.48
N VAL A 145 -5.72 4.23 8.61
CA VAL A 145 -7.17 4.31 8.77
C VAL A 145 -7.75 5.39 7.87
N ILE A 146 -8.90 5.09 7.26
CA ILE A 146 -9.73 6.03 6.50
C ILE A 146 -10.99 6.24 7.30
N HIS A 147 -11.22 7.48 7.70
CA HIS A 147 -12.36 7.89 8.49
C HIS A 147 -13.19 8.92 7.70
N PRO A 148 -14.49 8.66 7.43
CA PRO A 148 -15.39 9.65 6.83
C PRO A 148 -15.61 10.82 7.79
N LEU A 149 -15.50 12.05 7.30
CA LEU A 149 -15.71 13.26 8.10
C LEU A 149 -17.16 13.74 8.07
N GLU A 150 -17.91 13.41 7.02
CA GLU A 150 -19.32 13.80 6.86
C GLU A 150 -20.23 12.59 7.08
N ARG A 151 -21.20 12.76 7.98
CA ARG A 151 -22.20 11.73 8.32
C ARG A 151 -23.49 12.08 7.56
N GLY A 152 -23.85 11.30 6.54
CA GLY A 152 -25.20 11.37 5.95
C GLY A 152 -25.34 11.83 4.49
N SER A 153 -24.28 11.78 3.66
CA SER A 153 -24.49 11.84 2.21
C SER A 153 -24.66 10.41 1.67
N THR A 154 -25.57 10.22 0.73
CA THR A 154 -25.81 8.96 -0.01
C THR A 154 -24.64 8.55 -0.92
N GLY A 155 -23.49 9.22 -0.83
CA GLY A 155 -22.32 9.00 -1.67
C GLY A 155 -21.30 8.02 -1.07
N THR A 156 -20.54 7.37 -1.94
CA THR A 156 -19.42 6.50 -1.58
C THR A 156 -18.40 7.24 -0.70
N VAL A 157 -18.02 6.64 0.43
CA VAL A 157 -17.18 7.26 1.47
C VAL A 157 -15.79 7.65 0.96
N SER A 158 -15.14 6.77 0.20
CA SER A 158 -13.82 7.02 -0.38
C SER A 158 -13.67 6.31 -1.73
N PRO A 159 -12.88 6.85 -2.66
CA PRO A 159 -12.56 6.17 -3.91
C PRO A 159 -11.86 4.83 -3.65
N LEU A 160 -12.11 3.80 -4.48
CA LEU A 160 -11.35 2.53 -4.45
C LEU A 160 -9.83 2.76 -4.41
N SER A 161 -9.32 3.69 -5.21
CA SER A 161 -7.88 4.01 -5.28
C SER A 161 -7.28 4.51 -3.96
N GLU A 162 -8.11 5.07 -3.07
CA GLU A 162 -7.66 5.58 -1.77
C GLU A 162 -7.73 4.54 -0.66
N ARG A 163 -8.38 3.39 -0.90
CA ARG A 163 -8.43 2.29 0.08
C ARG A 163 -7.06 1.64 0.26
N PHE A 164 -6.88 1.00 1.41
CA PHE A 164 -5.69 0.21 1.66
C PHE A 164 -5.78 -1.13 0.95
N TYR A 165 -4.66 -1.52 0.35
CA TYR A 165 -4.47 -2.80 -0.30
C TYR A 165 -3.21 -3.43 0.25
N LEU A 166 -3.31 -4.69 0.68
CA LEU A 166 -2.17 -5.45 1.16
C LEU A 166 -1.72 -6.48 0.12
N GLY A 167 -0.45 -6.87 0.25
CA GLY A 167 0.20 -7.87 -0.59
C GLY A 167 1.00 -7.25 -1.76
N GLY A 168 1.59 -8.13 -2.55
CA GLY A 168 2.40 -7.76 -3.70
C GLY A 168 3.91 -7.79 -3.43
N ASN A 169 4.66 -7.23 -4.38
CA ASN A 169 6.09 -7.49 -4.54
C ASN A 169 6.94 -6.32 -4.03
N ARG A 170 6.58 -5.75 -2.88
CA ARG A 170 7.26 -4.59 -2.30
C ARG A 170 8.27 -5.01 -1.24
N PRO A 171 9.48 -4.41 -1.21
CA PRO A 171 10.48 -4.74 -0.20
C PRO A 171 10.02 -4.25 1.18
N LEU A 172 10.12 -5.13 2.18
CA LEU A 172 9.65 -4.85 3.53
C LEU A 172 10.46 -3.73 4.18
N VAL A 173 11.77 -3.71 3.98
CA VAL A 173 12.69 -2.86 4.75
C VAL A 173 12.90 -1.47 4.13
N CYS A 174 13.02 -1.36 2.80
CA CYS A 174 13.61 -0.17 2.17
C CYS A 174 12.72 1.09 2.19
N ARG A 175 11.46 0.99 1.72
CA ARG A 175 10.61 2.16 1.45
C ARG A 175 9.50 2.35 2.49
N LEU A 176 9.57 3.46 3.23
CA LEU A 176 8.43 3.98 3.99
C LEU A 176 7.25 4.29 3.05
N GLY A 177 6.06 3.85 3.40
CA GLY A 177 4.88 4.04 2.53
C GLY A 177 3.56 3.53 3.11
N GLY A 178 3.47 3.35 4.43
CA GLY A 178 2.25 2.88 5.08
C GLY A 178 2.00 1.38 4.89
N PRO A 179 0.84 0.88 5.34
CA PRO A 179 0.51 -0.54 5.33
C PRO A 179 0.21 -1.01 3.90
N SER A 180 1.22 -1.56 3.23
CA SER A 180 1.11 -1.96 1.82
C SER A 180 1.80 -3.27 1.45
N SER A 181 2.68 -3.82 2.30
CA SER A 181 3.51 -4.97 1.96
C SER A 181 3.25 -6.18 2.84
N LEU A 182 2.86 -7.29 2.22
CA LEU A 182 2.85 -8.64 2.83
C LEU A 182 3.39 -9.64 1.80
N LEU A 183 4.58 -10.17 2.03
CA LEU A 183 5.24 -11.10 1.11
C LEU A 183 4.50 -12.43 1.04
N GLY A 184 4.58 -13.16 -0.07
CA GLY A 184 3.83 -14.39 -0.29
C GLY A 184 2.35 -14.21 -0.66
N PHE A 185 1.77 -13.03 -0.46
CA PHE A 185 0.42 -12.71 -0.91
C PHE A 185 0.44 -11.93 -2.22
N LYS A 186 -0.45 -12.29 -3.15
CA LYS A 186 -0.59 -11.55 -4.41
C LYS A 186 -1.00 -10.09 -4.13
N THR A 187 -0.60 -9.14 -4.98
CA THR A 187 -1.08 -7.75 -4.92
C THR A 187 -2.60 -7.71 -4.90
N ARG A 188 -3.20 -6.98 -3.95
CA ARG A 188 -4.65 -6.96 -3.69
C ARG A 188 -5.24 -8.35 -3.40
N GLY A 189 -4.42 -9.26 -2.87
CA GLY A 189 -4.80 -10.64 -2.56
C GLY A 189 -5.42 -10.80 -1.17
N LEU A 190 -5.54 -9.70 -0.41
CA LEU A 190 -6.08 -9.64 0.93
C LEU A 190 -7.24 -8.64 0.96
N GLY A 191 -8.35 -9.00 1.59
CA GLY A 191 -9.50 -8.12 1.82
C GLY A 191 -10.84 -8.79 1.60
N ALA A 192 -11.92 -8.09 1.96
CA ALA A 192 -13.28 -8.55 1.68
C ALA A 192 -13.49 -8.66 0.17
N THR A 193 -13.91 -9.84 -0.24
CA THR A 193 -14.04 -10.26 -1.62
C THR A 193 -15.52 -10.32 -1.98
N GLU A 194 -15.95 -9.59 -2.99
CA GLU A 194 -17.29 -9.78 -3.54
C GLU A 194 -17.24 -10.78 -4.70
N PHE A 195 -18.26 -11.63 -4.75
CA PHE A 195 -18.48 -12.56 -5.84
C PHE A 195 -18.91 -11.79 -7.10
N ARG A 196 -18.41 -12.22 -8.25
CA ARG A 196 -18.79 -11.72 -9.57
C ARG A 196 -20.30 -11.92 -9.77
N ALA A 197 -20.98 -10.95 -10.39
CA ALA A 197 -22.36 -11.14 -10.85
C ALA A 197 -22.34 -12.23 -11.92
N HIS A 198 -23.06 -13.34 -11.68
CA HIS A 198 -23.19 -14.42 -12.64
C HIS A 198 -24.01 -13.90 -13.83
N ASP A 199 -23.44 -13.97 -15.03
CA ASP A 199 -24.19 -13.70 -16.26
C ASP A 199 -25.20 -14.85 -16.42
N PRO A 200 -26.53 -14.62 -16.49
CA PRO A 200 -27.51 -15.72 -16.56
C PRO A 200 -27.49 -16.47 -17.90
N ASN A 201 -26.78 -15.95 -18.91
CA ASN A 201 -26.90 -16.38 -20.30
C ASN A 201 -25.74 -17.25 -20.83
N ASN A 202 -24.85 -17.78 -19.97
CA ASN A 202 -23.77 -18.66 -20.43
C ASN A 202 -23.85 -20.02 -19.74
N SER A 203 -24.72 -20.88 -20.27
CA SER A 203 -24.70 -22.32 -20.04
C SER A 203 -23.58 -22.96 -20.86
N ASP A 204 -22.70 -23.68 -20.15
CA ASP A 204 -21.79 -24.73 -20.62
C ASP A 204 -20.65 -24.38 -21.58
N ASN A 205 -19.41 -24.39 -21.06
CA ASN A 205 -18.48 -25.48 -21.35
C ASN A 205 -17.21 -25.39 -20.48
N GLY A 206 -16.71 -26.57 -20.08
CA GLY A 206 -15.74 -26.74 -19.01
C GLY A 206 -14.37 -26.11 -19.24
N THR A 207 -14.02 -25.16 -18.37
CA THR A 207 -12.73 -25.09 -17.67
C THR A 207 -12.99 -24.34 -16.37
N SER A 208 -12.83 -25.00 -15.23
CA SER A 208 -13.05 -24.43 -13.89
C SER A 208 -11.96 -23.40 -13.57
N THR A 209 -12.03 -22.23 -14.19
CA THR A 209 -11.33 -21.04 -13.71
C THR A 209 -12.09 -20.54 -12.49
N SER A 210 -11.51 -20.78 -11.31
CA SER A 210 -12.00 -20.25 -10.03
C SER A 210 -12.43 -18.79 -10.19
N PRO A 211 -13.58 -18.37 -9.60
CA PRO A 211 -14.10 -17.01 -9.77
C PRO A 211 -13.02 -15.99 -9.45
N GLU A 212 -12.69 -15.14 -10.43
CA GLU A 212 -11.66 -14.11 -10.31
C GLU A 212 -12.14 -13.00 -9.37
N LEU A 213 -11.86 -13.24 -8.10
CA LEU A 213 -12.13 -12.42 -6.93
C LEU A 213 -11.35 -11.08 -6.93
N ASN A 214 -12.06 -9.95 -6.95
CA ASN A 214 -11.47 -8.62 -6.84
C ASN A 214 -11.31 -8.23 -5.36
N GLY A 215 -10.09 -7.95 -4.91
CA GLY A 215 -9.86 -7.38 -3.59
C GLY A 215 -10.36 -5.94 -3.56
N LEU A 216 -11.43 -5.65 -2.81
CA LEU A 216 -12.10 -4.33 -2.76
C LEU A 216 -11.35 -3.28 -1.94
N GLY A 217 -10.24 -3.66 -1.31
CA GLY A 217 -9.50 -2.83 -0.37
C GLY A 217 -10.23 -2.69 0.97
N GLY A 218 -9.56 -2.11 1.95
CA GLY A 218 -10.12 -1.85 3.29
C GLY A 218 -9.84 -0.43 3.75
N ASP A 219 -10.55 -0.04 4.80
CA ASP A 219 -10.48 1.30 5.39
C ASP A 219 -9.51 1.32 6.57
N LEU A 220 -9.28 0.18 7.23
CA LEU A 220 -8.27 0.00 8.26
C LEU A 220 -7.30 -1.10 7.85
N ALA A 221 -6.01 -0.80 7.86
CA ALA A 221 -4.94 -1.73 7.56
C ALA A 221 -3.83 -1.65 8.60
N VAL A 222 -3.30 -2.80 9.00
CA VAL A 222 -2.14 -2.92 9.87
C VAL A 222 -1.20 -3.97 9.32
N THR A 223 0.09 -3.66 9.25
CA THR A 223 1.14 -4.59 8.85
C THR A 223 2.30 -4.50 9.82
N ALA A 224 2.91 -5.64 10.11
CA ALA A 224 4.12 -5.74 10.91
C ALA A 224 5.09 -6.72 10.25
N PHE A 225 6.38 -6.50 10.40
CA PHE A 225 7.40 -7.43 9.95
C PHE A 225 8.62 -7.42 10.86
N ALA A 226 9.33 -8.54 10.85
CA ALA A 226 10.69 -8.67 11.32
C ALA A 226 11.52 -9.35 10.23
N ASP A 227 12.70 -8.81 9.96
CA ASP A 227 13.61 -9.24 8.91
C ASP A 227 15.03 -9.29 9.47
N LEU A 228 15.69 -10.42 9.30
CA LEU A 228 17.06 -10.66 9.68
C LEU A 228 17.92 -10.66 8.43
N SER A 229 18.69 -9.59 8.21
CA SER A 229 19.64 -9.49 7.11
C SER A 229 21.05 -9.89 7.56
N PHE A 230 21.83 -10.54 6.70
CA PHE A 230 23.20 -10.99 7.02
C PHE A 230 24.06 -11.16 5.76
N ASP A 231 25.38 -11.01 5.91
CA ASP A 231 26.31 -11.29 4.82
C ASP A 231 26.41 -12.78 4.53
N LEU A 232 26.46 -13.13 3.24
CA LEU A 232 26.73 -14.50 2.82
C LEU A 232 28.21 -14.85 3.11
N PRO A 233 28.51 -16.11 3.47
CA PRO A 233 29.88 -16.53 3.85
C PRO A 233 30.89 -16.50 2.69
N LEU A 234 30.43 -16.25 1.47
CA LEU A 234 31.27 -16.17 0.28
C LEU A 234 31.77 -14.73 0.05
N LYS A 235 33.09 -14.52 0.17
CA LYS A 235 33.76 -13.22 -0.08
C LYS A 235 33.31 -12.50 -1.36
N PRO A 236 33.28 -13.13 -2.55
CA PRO A 236 32.90 -12.42 -3.78
C PRO A 236 31.45 -11.91 -3.74
N LEU A 237 30.54 -12.60 -3.06
CA LEU A 237 29.15 -12.16 -2.91
C LEU A 237 29.04 -10.96 -1.98
N ARG A 238 29.80 -10.98 -0.88
CA ARG A 238 29.85 -9.89 0.08
C ARG A 238 30.42 -8.61 -0.53
N ASP A 239 31.48 -8.72 -1.35
CA ASP A 239 32.09 -7.57 -2.01
C ASP A 239 31.15 -6.93 -3.05
N LEU A 240 30.21 -7.71 -3.60
CA LEU A 240 29.11 -7.25 -4.46
C LEU A 240 27.90 -6.72 -3.67
N GLY A 241 27.94 -6.71 -2.34
CA GLY A 241 26.83 -6.28 -1.47
C GLY A 241 25.65 -7.26 -1.41
N ILE A 242 25.82 -8.47 -1.95
CA ILE A 242 24.80 -9.52 -1.95
C ILE A 242 24.66 -10.05 -0.54
N HIS A 243 23.44 -10.03 -0.04
CA HIS A 243 23.13 -10.46 1.32
C HIS A 243 21.95 -11.40 1.35
N GLY A 244 21.97 -12.30 2.33
CA GLY A 244 20.83 -13.12 2.68
C GLY A 244 19.91 -12.36 3.62
N HIS A 245 18.63 -12.69 3.58
CA HIS A 245 17.69 -12.25 4.61
C HIS A 245 16.66 -13.33 4.93
N ALA A 246 16.15 -13.31 6.15
CA ALA A 246 15.07 -14.18 6.61
C ALA A 246 14.01 -13.31 7.30
N PHE A 247 12.76 -13.43 6.87
CA PHE A 247 11.70 -12.54 7.30
C PHE A 247 10.49 -13.30 7.82
N VAL A 248 9.76 -12.63 8.70
CA VAL A 248 8.38 -12.94 9.06
C VAL A 248 7.57 -11.65 8.94
N CYS A 249 6.41 -11.74 8.33
CA CYS A 249 5.50 -10.61 8.21
C CYS A 249 4.06 -11.04 8.49
N ALA A 250 3.30 -10.10 9.04
CA ALA A 250 1.91 -10.27 9.36
C ALA A 250 1.14 -9.01 8.96
N GLY A 251 -0.10 -9.17 8.55
CA GLY A 251 -0.94 -8.04 8.20
C GLY A 251 -2.42 -8.38 8.24
N ASN A 252 -3.23 -7.36 8.46
CA ASN A 252 -4.67 -7.46 8.38
C ASN A 252 -5.28 -6.22 7.74
N LEU A 253 -6.41 -6.42 7.08
CA LEU A 253 -7.15 -5.42 6.34
C LEU A 253 -8.65 -5.63 6.58
N VAL A 254 -9.36 -4.57 6.94
CA VAL A 254 -10.81 -4.62 7.20
C VAL A 254 -11.50 -3.39 6.62
N LYS A 255 -12.74 -3.57 6.17
CA LYS A 255 -13.64 -2.48 5.77
C LYS A 255 -14.40 -2.01 7.01
N LEU A 256 -14.44 -0.70 7.25
CA LEU A 256 -15.16 -0.13 8.38
C LEU A 256 -16.61 0.10 7.94
N THR A 257 -17.46 -0.91 8.16
CA THR A 257 -18.88 -0.87 7.77
C THR A 257 -19.72 0.00 8.69
N ASP A 258 -19.34 0.12 9.96
CA ASP A 258 -20.04 0.92 10.95
C ASP A 258 -19.13 2.07 11.42
N TYR A 259 -19.65 3.28 11.36
CA TYR A 259 -18.91 4.54 11.51
C TYR A 259 -18.43 4.83 12.95
N ASP A 260 -18.44 3.81 13.82
CA ASP A 260 -18.07 3.93 15.22
C ASP A 260 -16.83 3.09 15.54
N LEU A 261 -15.66 3.73 15.42
CA LEU A 261 -14.37 3.15 15.81
C LEU A 261 -14.36 2.66 17.28
N ARG A 262 -15.27 3.14 18.14
CA ARG A 262 -15.32 2.76 19.56
C ARG A 262 -15.87 1.35 19.78
N LYS A 263 -16.66 0.82 18.84
CA LYS A 263 -17.22 -0.54 18.90
C LYS A 263 -16.43 -1.53 18.04
N PHE A 264 -15.26 -1.12 17.55
CA PHE A 264 -14.46 -1.96 16.69
C PHE A 264 -13.99 -3.22 17.44
N PRO A 265 -14.30 -4.44 16.97
CA PRO A 265 -13.91 -5.67 17.64
C PRO A 265 -12.42 -5.93 17.43
N VAL A 266 -11.59 -5.31 18.27
CA VAL A 266 -10.13 -5.42 18.22
C VAL A 266 -9.68 -6.87 18.30
N THR A 267 -10.36 -7.70 19.11
CA THR A 267 -10.05 -9.12 19.26
C THR A 267 -10.21 -9.87 17.94
N ASP A 268 -11.34 -9.69 17.24
CA ASP A 268 -11.60 -10.35 15.96
C ASP A 268 -10.63 -9.85 14.88
N PHE A 269 -10.29 -8.56 14.93
CA PHE A 269 -9.27 -7.99 14.05
C PHE A 269 -7.89 -8.59 14.31
N LEU A 270 -7.48 -8.81 15.56
CA LEU A 270 -6.20 -9.45 15.87
C LEU A 270 -6.19 -10.93 15.49
N GLN A 271 -7.32 -11.61 15.63
CA GLN A 271 -7.47 -13.02 15.26
C GLN A 271 -7.45 -13.24 13.74
N THR A 272 -7.85 -12.26 12.94
CA THR A 272 -7.88 -12.37 11.47
C THR A 272 -6.60 -11.91 10.78
N PHE A 273 -5.48 -11.77 11.51
CA PHE A 273 -4.18 -11.51 10.90
C PHE A 273 -3.73 -12.66 10.00
N ARG A 274 -3.22 -12.29 8.83
CA ARG A 274 -2.52 -13.17 7.91
C ARG A 274 -1.04 -13.05 8.14
N SER A 275 -0.32 -14.15 7.99
CA SER A 275 1.12 -14.16 8.23
C SER A 275 1.86 -15.09 7.27
N SER A 276 3.09 -14.72 6.98
CA SER A 276 4.01 -15.46 6.12
C SER A 276 5.43 -15.32 6.66
N ALA A 277 6.23 -16.35 6.46
CA ALA A 277 7.66 -16.32 6.74
C ALA A 277 8.43 -16.77 5.51
N GLY A 278 9.70 -16.43 5.43
CA GLY A 278 10.51 -16.79 4.29
C GLY A 278 11.96 -16.44 4.46
N PHE A 279 12.72 -16.80 3.44
CA PHE A 279 14.12 -16.43 3.32
C PHE A 279 14.39 -16.06 1.88
N GLY A 280 15.43 -15.27 1.66
CA GLY A 280 15.76 -14.79 0.33
C GLY A 280 17.16 -14.27 0.20
N VAL A 281 17.47 -13.84 -1.01
CA VAL A 281 18.73 -13.21 -1.36
C VAL A 281 18.42 -11.90 -2.05
N VAL A 282 19.13 -10.86 -1.63
CA VAL A 282 19.03 -9.51 -2.18
C VAL A 282 20.30 -9.22 -2.98
N LEU A 283 20.10 -8.88 -4.26
CA LEU A 283 21.13 -8.44 -5.18
C LEU A 283 20.97 -6.93 -5.42
N PRO A 284 21.75 -6.08 -4.72
CA PRO A 284 21.77 -4.66 -5.01
C PRO A 284 22.57 -4.41 -6.30
N THR A 285 21.92 -3.88 -7.33
CA THR A 285 22.62 -3.34 -8.51
C THR A 285 22.53 -1.81 -8.52
N ARG A 286 23.35 -1.14 -9.34
CA ARG A 286 23.33 0.32 -9.46
C ARG A 286 22.01 0.88 -10.01
N LEU A 287 21.25 0.07 -10.75
CA LEU A 287 20.03 0.50 -11.45
C LEU A 287 18.76 -0.04 -10.79
N PHE A 288 18.83 -1.22 -10.19
CA PHE A 288 17.69 -1.88 -9.56
C PHE A 288 18.13 -2.84 -8.45
N ARG A 289 17.28 -3.01 -7.45
CA ARG A 289 17.44 -4.03 -6.40
C ARG A 289 16.55 -5.22 -6.73
N ILE A 290 17.18 -6.37 -6.97
CA ILE A 290 16.47 -7.65 -7.12
C ILE A 290 16.44 -8.33 -5.77
N GLU A 291 15.28 -8.81 -5.38
CA GLU A 291 15.10 -9.61 -4.17
C GLU A 291 14.35 -10.89 -4.56
N MET A 292 15.01 -12.03 -4.35
CA MET A 292 14.46 -13.35 -4.62
C MET A 292 14.13 -14.01 -3.29
N ASN A 293 12.84 -14.23 -3.05
CA ASN A 293 12.32 -14.73 -1.77
C ASN A 293 11.62 -16.05 -1.97
N TYR A 294 11.91 -17.02 -1.13
CA TYR A 294 11.04 -18.16 -0.90
C TYR A 294 10.08 -17.81 0.24
N CYS A 295 8.79 -17.69 -0.07
CA CYS A 295 7.74 -17.36 0.88
C CYS A 295 6.97 -18.62 1.27
N TYR A 296 6.69 -18.77 2.55
CA TYR A 296 5.83 -19.79 3.12
C TYR A 296 4.69 -19.13 3.89
N ILE A 297 3.45 -19.46 3.51
CA ILE A 297 2.25 -18.91 4.16
C ILE A 297 2.03 -19.65 5.48
N LEU A 298 2.05 -18.90 6.59
CA LEU A 298 1.78 -19.44 7.93
C LEU A 298 0.29 -19.40 8.26
N LYS A 299 -0.41 -18.34 7.85
CA LYS A 299 -1.84 -18.15 8.09
C LYS A 299 -2.48 -17.34 6.98
N GLN A 300 -3.56 -17.86 6.42
CA GLN A 300 -4.42 -17.22 5.42
C GLN A 300 -5.88 -17.55 5.69
N LEU A 301 -6.80 -16.73 5.19
CA LEU A 301 -8.24 -17.04 5.15
C LEU A 301 -8.62 -17.64 3.79
N ASP A 302 -9.77 -18.31 3.72
CA ASP A 302 -10.22 -19.06 2.54
C ASP A 302 -10.30 -18.23 1.25
N HIS A 303 -10.58 -16.93 1.39
CA HIS A 303 -10.70 -16.00 0.27
C HIS A 303 -9.40 -15.28 -0.10
N ASP A 304 -8.33 -15.47 0.68
CA ASP A 304 -7.06 -14.81 0.44
C ASP A 304 -6.28 -15.51 -0.68
N ARG A 305 -5.53 -14.71 -1.44
CA ARG A 305 -4.66 -15.20 -2.54
C ARG A 305 -3.21 -15.31 -2.09
N GLY A 306 -2.96 -16.14 -1.08
CA GLY A 306 -1.62 -16.56 -0.65
C GLY A 306 -1.05 -17.65 -1.57
N LYS A 307 0.24 -17.59 -1.88
CA LYS A 307 0.95 -18.68 -2.57
C LYS A 307 2.33 -18.88 -1.95
N SER A 308 2.54 -20.05 -1.34
CA SER A 308 3.88 -20.49 -0.96
C SER A 308 4.73 -20.77 -2.19
N GLY A 309 5.97 -20.31 -2.20
CA GLY A 309 6.91 -20.51 -3.31
C GLY A 309 7.83 -19.32 -3.54
N ILE A 310 8.47 -19.31 -4.71
CA ILE A 310 9.45 -18.28 -5.09
C ILE A 310 8.73 -17.03 -5.59
N GLN A 311 9.16 -15.87 -5.08
CA GLN A 311 8.70 -14.55 -5.44
C GLN A 311 9.90 -13.67 -5.81
N PHE A 312 9.79 -12.96 -6.93
CA PHE A 312 10.78 -11.99 -7.39
C PHE A 312 10.25 -10.57 -7.19
N ASN A 313 11.05 -9.75 -6.53
CA ASN A 313 10.77 -8.35 -6.27
C ASN A 313 11.83 -7.50 -6.96
N PHE A 314 11.35 -6.52 -7.73
CA PHE A 314 12.19 -5.51 -8.38
C PHE A 314 11.83 -4.16 -7.77
N SER A 315 12.84 -3.47 -7.27
CA SER A 315 12.68 -2.13 -6.69
C SER A 315 13.76 -1.22 -7.22
N SER A 316 13.50 0.09 -7.23
CA SER A 316 14.60 1.03 -7.42
C SER A 316 15.63 0.83 -6.29
N PRO A 317 16.89 1.23 -6.52
CA PRO A 317 17.82 1.48 -5.43
C PRO A 317 17.21 2.48 -4.44
#